data_AF-A0A8S3FIT5-F1
#
_entry.id   AF-A0A8S3FIT5-F1
#
_cell.length_a   1.000
_cell.length_b   1.000
_cell.length_c   1.000
_cell.angle_alpha   90.00
_cell.angle_beta   90.00
_cell.angle_gamma   90.00
#
_symmetry.space_group_name_H-M   'P 1'
#
loop_
_entity.id
_entity.type
_entity.pdbx_description
1 polymer ?
#
loop_
_entity_poly.entity_id
_entity_poly.type
_entity_poly.pdbx_seq_one_letter_code
_entity_poly.pdbx_strand_id
1 'polypeptide(L)'
;MSSIECDNNDLTEKVPTEEIEDEVYPKNVYIMRSNNQLRELHTLLRDRATSRSDFKFYADRLIRLTVEAALDQLPYLSCEITTPTGHSFNGLRHQKGTLCVSLMRSGEAMEKGIRECCR
;
A
#
# COMPACT_ATOMS: atom_id res chain seq x y z
N MET A 1 -17.89 29.26 -41.09
CA MET A 1 -16.53 28.79 -41.44
C MET A 1 -15.62 29.23 -40.31
N SER A 2 -15.02 28.39 -39.49
CA SER A 2 -15.02 26.95 -39.23
C SER A 2 -14.21 26.82 -37.94
N SER A 3 -14.67 25.95 -37.04
CA SER A 3 -14.04 25.65 -35.75
C SER A 3 -12.56 25.27 -35.89
N ILE A 4 -11.75 25.65 -34.91
CA ILE A 4 -10.56 24.89 -34.50
C ILE A 4 -10.66 24.73 -32.98
N GLU A 5 -11.14 23.57 -32.58
CA GLU A 5 -11.01 23.03 -31.23
C GLU A 5 -9.54 22.65 -31.04
N CYS A 6 -8.89 23.23 -30.03
CA CYS A 6 -7.60 22.71 -29.55
C CYS A 6 -7.90 21.74 -28.42
N ASP A 7 -7.90 20.45 -28.75
CA ASP A 7 -8.00 19.35 -27.80
C ASP A 7 -6.82 19.39 -26.83
N ASN A 8 -7.14 19.65 -25.56
CA ASN A 8 -6.26 19.36 -24.44
C ASN A 8 -6.32 17.85 -24.20
N ASN A 9 -5.34 17.10 -24.69
CA ASN A 9 -5.21 15.69 -24.34
C ASN A 9 -3.82 15.40 -23.75
N ASP A 10 -3.79 15.49 -22.42
CA ASP A 10 -3.28 14.46 -21.53
C ASP A 10 -1.89 13.88 -21.85
N LEU A 11 -0.86 14.57 -21.39
CA LEU A 11 0.45 13.97 -21.10
C LEU A 11 0.35 13.16 -19.80
N THR A 12 -0.46 12.09 -19.80
CA THR A 12 -0.25 10.97 -18.90
C THR A 12 0.68 9.99 -19.59
N GLU A 13 1.98 10.23 -19.45
CA GLU A 13 2.98 9.23 -19.74
C GLU A 13 2.71 8.03 -18.82
N LYS A 14 2.00 7.04 -19.36
CA LYS A 14 1.63 5.82 -18.65
C LYS A 14 2.93 5.13 -18.22
N VAL A 15 3.24 5.21 -16.94
CA VAL A 15 4.28 4.38 -16.32
C VAL A 15 3.96 2.92 -16.68
N PRO A 16 4.86 2.20 -17.37
CA PRO A 16 4.64 0.82 -17.77
C PRO A 16 4.34 0.01 -16.52
N THR A 17 3.08 -0.40 -16.38
CA THR A 17 2.72 -1.42 -15.41
C THR A 17 3.08 -2.71 -16.14
N GLU A 18 4.27 -3.24 -15.88
CA GLU A 18 4.61 -4.61 -16.27
C GLU A 18 3.53 -5.52 -15.67
N GLU A 19 2.62 -5.99 -16.52
CA GLU A 19 1.64 -7.02 -16.20
C GLU A 19 2.45 -8.28 -15.88
N ILE A 20 2.48 -8.66 -14.60
CA ILE A 20 3.14 -9.89 -14.16
C ILE A 20 2.33 -11.04 -14.75
N GLU A 21 2.99 -11.87 -15.57
CA GLU A 21 2.44 -13.09 -16.17
C GLU A 21 1.61 -13.89 -15.15
N ASP A 22 0.40 -14.30 -15.54
CA ASP A 22 -0.61 -14.98 -14.73
C ASP A 22 -0.11 -16.32 -14.16
N GLU A 23 0.73 -16.29 -13.14
CA GLU A 23 0.81 -17.36 -12.17
C GLU A 23 -0.55 -17.40 -11.46
N VAL A 24 -1.32 -18.48 -11.64
CA VAL A 24 -2.71 -18.55 -11.15
C VAL A 24 -2.72 -18.66 -9.62
N TYR A 25 -2.63 -17.51 -8.96
CA TYR A 25 -2.78 -17.43 -7.52
C TYR A 25 -4.21 -17.79 -7.11
N PRO A 26 -4.40 -18.43 -5.95
CA PRO A 26 -5.74 -18.72 -5.46
C PRO A 26 -6.47 -17.40 -5.12
N LYS A 27 -7.81 -17.42 -5.19
CA LYS A 27 -8.68 -16.22 -5.09
C LYS A 27 -8.51 -15.39 -3.81
N ASN A 28 -7.92 -15.96 -2.77
CA ASN A 28 -7.68 -15.33 -1.48
C ASN A 28 -6.27 -14.76 -1.31
N VAL A 29 -5.46 -14.76 -2.37
CA VAL A 29 -4.14 -14.12 -2.39
C VAL A 29 -4.27 -12.75 -3.04
N TYR A 30 -3.90 -11.73 -2.27
CA TYR A 30 -3.82 -10.36 -2.75
C TYR A 30 -2.35 -10.02 -3.01
N ILE A 31 -2.04 -9.65 -4.25
CA ILE A 31 -0.70 -9.21 -4.65
C ILE A 31 -0.70 -7.69 -4.67
N MET A 32 0.11 -7.10 -3.79
CA MET A 32 0.35 -5.66 -3.80
C MET A 32 0.99 -5.25 -5.13
N ARG A 33 0.54 -4.11 -5.68
CA ARG A 33 1.07 -3.58 -6.94
C ARG A 33 2.59 -3.41 -6.85
N SER A 34 3.32 -4.10 -7.72
CA SER A 34 4.77 -3.95 -7.83
C SER A 34 5.11 -2.59 -8.44
N ASN A 35 5.94 -1.81 -7.74
CA ASN A 35 6.48 -0.54 -8.22
C ASN A 35 8.02 -0.56 -8.10
N ASN A 36 8.69 0.41 -8.73
CA ASN A 36 10.16 0.48 -8.73
C ASN A 36 10.73 0.60 -7.30
N GLN A 37 10.01 1.26 -6.39
CA GLN A 37 10.41 1.39 -4.98
C GLN A 37 10.37 0.04 -4.24
N LEU A 38 9.34 -0.78 -4.44
CA LEU A 38 9.24 -2.12 -3.84
C LEU A 38 10.31 -3.05 -4.40
N ARG A 39 10.59 -2.95 -5.71
CA ARG A 39 11.70 -3.68 -6.35
C ARG A 39 13.04 -3.30 -5.74
N GLU A 40 13.29 -2.00 -5.52
CA GLU A 40 14.49 -1.51 -4.84
C GLU A 40 14.60 -2.06 -3.41
N LEU A 41 13.54 -1.96 -2.61
CA LEU A 41 13.50 -2.48 -1.24
C LEU A 41 13.75 -3.98 -1.19
N HIS A 42 13.13 -4.75 -2.08
CA HIS A 42 13.38 -6.18 -2.19
C HIS A 42 14.81 -6.50 -2.61
N THR A 43 15.40 -5.71 -3.50
CA THR A 43 16.80 -5.88 -3.94
C THR A 43 17.75 -5.67 -2.78
N LEU A 44 17.59 -4.56 -2.03
CA LEU A 44 18.42 -4.25 -0.86
C LEU A 44 18.26 -5.28 0.27
N LEU A 45 17.05 -5.81 0.47
CA LEU A 45 16.80 -6.83 1.49
C LEU A 45 17.37 -8.21 1.11
N ARG A 46 17.50 -8.50 -0.18
CA ARG A 46 18.03 -9.78 -0.69
C ARG A 46 19.54 -9.75 -0.93
N ASP A 47 20.14 -8.58 -1.01
CA ASP A 47 21.59 -8.44 -1.14
C ASP A 47 22.30 -8.87 0.15
N ARG A 48 23.26 -9.80 0.00
CA ARG A 48 24.11 -10.30 1.08
C ARG A 48 25.08 -9.24 1.59
N ALA A 49 25.43 -8.25 0.78
CA ALA A 49 26.34 -7.17 1.16
C ALA A 49 25.67 -6.09 2.03
N THR A 50 24.34 -6.09 2.13
CA THR A 50 23.59 -5.09 2.91
C THR A 50 23.95 -5.15 4.39
N SER A 51 24.28 -3.98 4.96
CA SER A 51 24.61 -3.87 6.37
C SER A 51 23.41 -4.18 7.27
N ARG A 52 23.66 -4.57 8.52
CA ARG A 52 22.57 -4.86 9.46
C ARG A 52 21.66 -3.66 9.72
N SER A 53 22.21 -2.45 9.79
CA SER A 53 21.44 -1.22 10.01
C SER A 53 20.54 -0.93 8.82
N ASP A 54 21.07 -1.08 7.60
CA ASP A 54 20.34 -0.83 6.37
C ASP A 54 19.25 -1.88 6.17
N PHE A 55 19.56 -3.16 6.43
CA PHE A 55 18.57 -4.23 6.39
C PHE A 55 17.38 -3.92 7.30
N LYS A 56 17.64 -3.52 8.56
CA LYS A 56 16.57 -3.16 9.50
C LYS A 56 15.77 -1.96 8.99
N PHE A 57 16.43 -0.92 8.49
CA PHE A 57 15.78 0.28 7.99
C PHE A 57 14.86 -0.01 6.79
N TYR A 58 15.35 -0.75 5.79
CA TYR A 58 14.57 -1.11 4.61
C TYR A 58 13.47 -2.14 4.92
N ALA A 59 13.71 -3.05 5.87
CA ALA A 59 12.70 -4.01 6.32
C ALA A 59 11.53 -3.30 7.01
N ASP A 60 11.81 -2.38 7.94
CA ASP A 60 10.79 -1.56 8.61
C ASP A 60 9.95 -0.78 7.57
N ARG A 61 10.59 -0.24 6.52
CA ARG A 61 9.92 0.47 5.43
C ARG A 61 9.02 -0.45 4.60
N LEU A 62 9.49 -1.64 4.23
CA LEU A 62 8.68 -2.60 3.48
C LEU A 62 7.50 -3.13 4.32
N ILE A 63 7.72 -3.36 5.62
CA ILE A 63 6.67 -3.79 6.55
C ILE A 63 5.56 -2.74 6.63
N ARG A 64 5.89 -1.45 6.73
CA ARG A 64 4.89 -0.36 6.72
C ARG A 64 3.96 -0.45 5.51
N LEU A 65 4.54 -0.53 4.30
CA LEU A 65 3.79 -0.60 3.05
C LEU A 65 2.91 -1.87 3.00
N THR A 66 3.46 -3.00 3.41
CA THR A 66 2.73 -4.27 3.46
C THR A 66 1.56 -4.22 4.43
N VAL A 67 1.75 -3.62 5.61
CA VAL A 67 0.69 -3.47 6.63
C VAL A 67 -0.41 -2.55 6.13
N GLU A 68 -0.09 -1.42 5.51
CA GLU A 68 -1.09 -0.50 4.93
C GLU A 68 -1.94 -1.20 3.85
N ALA A 69 -1.29 -1.93 2.94
CA ALA A 69 -1.99 -2.71 1.92
C ALA A 69 -2.88 -3.81 2.52
N ALA A 70 -2.45 -4.43 3.64
CA ALA A 70 -3.25 -5.44 4.33
C ALA A 70 -4.46 -4.84 5.07
N LEU A 71 -4.32 -3.64 5.66
CA LEU A 71 -5.42 -2.96 6.35
C LEU A 71 -6.52 -2.52 5.37
N ASP A 72 -6.17 -2.16 4.14
CA ASP A 72 -7.13 -1.83 3.08
C ASP A 72 -8.07 -2.99 2.72
N GLN A 73 -7.68 -4.23 3.04
CA GLN A 73 -8.52 -5.42 2.81
C GLN A 73 -9.54 -5.68 3.93
N LEU A 74 -9.57 -4.84 4.97
CA LEU A 74 -10.51 -4.98 6.08
C LEU A 74 -11.89 -4.37 5.73
N PRO A 75 -12.97 -4.76 6.42
CA PRO A 75 -14.31 -4.23 6.15
C PRO A 75 -14.46 -2.77 6.60
N TYR A 76 -14.90 -1.92 5.67
CA TYR A 76 -15.23 -0.50 5.88
C TYR A 76 -16.72 -0.21 5.72
N LEU A 77 -17.21 0.82 6.40
CA LEU A 77 -18.57 1.37 6.29
C LEU A 77 -18.52 2.79 5.71
N SER A 78 -19.46 3.11 4.83
CA SER A 78 -19.65 4.49 4.34
C SER A 78 -20.08 5.42 5.48
N CYS A 79 -19.49 6.60 5.54
CA CYS A 79 -19.78 7.61 6.56
C CYS A 79 -19.75 9.00 5.95
N GLU A 80 -20.82 9.76 6.12
CA GLU A 80 -20.82 11.20 5.84
C GLU A 80 -20.31 11.95 7.07
N ILE A 81 -19.30 12.80 6.89
CA ILE A 81 -18.79 13.69 7.93
C ILE A 81 -18.95 15.15 7.49
N THR A 82 -19.26 16.03 8.44
CA THR A 82 -19.23 17.48 8.19
C THR A 82 -17.81 17.98 8.47
N THR A 83 -17.15 18.47 7.43
CA THR A 83 -15.84 19.09 7.53
C THR A 83 -15.91 20.39 8.36
N PRO A 84 -14.79 20.86 8.95
CA PRO A 84 -14.77 22.13 9.70
C PRO A 84 -15.18 23.36 8.87
N THR A 85 -15.14 23.26 7.54
CA THR A 85 -15.59 24.30 6.60
C THR A 85 -17.10 24.26 6.34
N GLY A 86 -17.83 23.32 6.94
CA GLY A 86 -19.28 23.20 6.83
C GLY A 86 -19.77 22.35 5.65
N HIS A 87 -18.87 21.79 4.83
CA HIS A 87 -19.21 20.92 3.72
C HIS A 87 -19.30 19.46 4.16
N SER A 88 -20.24 18.69 3.61
CA SER A 88 -20.30 17.25 3.86
C SER A 88 -19.34 16.48 2.95
N PHE A 89 -18.72 15.44 3.50
CA PHE A 89 -17.77 14.57 2.81
C PHE A 89 -18.14 13.10 3.04
N ASN A 90 -18.30 12.36 1.94
CA ASN A 90 -18.58 10.92 1.96
C ASN A 90 -17.27 10.15 2.09
N GLY A 91 -16.93 9.76 3.30
CA GLY A 91 -15.76 8.97 3.63
C GLY A 91 -16.07 7.51 3.95
N LEU A 92 -15.02 6.81 4.38
CA LEU A 92 -15.07 5.44 4.87
C LEU A 92 -14.62 5.38 6.33
N ARG A 93 -15.24 4.50 7.11
CA ARG A 93 -14.91 4.24 8.51
C ARG A 93 -14.67 2.76 8.71
N HIS A 94 -13.59 2.40 9.40
CA HIS A 94 -13.30 1.02 9.72
C HIS A 94 -14.39 0.43 10.64
N GLN A 95 -14.89 -0.77 10.35
CA GLN A 95 -16.12 -1.29 10.98
C GLN A 95 -15.94 -1.75 12.43
N LYS A 96 -14.83 -2.45 12.75
CA LYS A 96 -14.59 -3.09 14.06
C LYS A 96 -13.14 -2.92 14.50
N GLY A 97 -12.82 -3.25 15.75
CA GLY A 97 -11.41 -3.37 16.16
C GLY A 97 -10.74 -4.60 15.53
N THR A 98 -9.46 -4.48 15.17
CA THR A 98 -8.65 -5.58 14.65
C THR A 98 -7.72 -6.11 15.74
N LEU A 99 -7.65 -7.44 15.89
CA LEU A 99 -6.65 -8.10 16.72
C LEU A 99 -5.53 -8.64 15.85
N CYS A 100 -4.28 -8.37 16.24
CA CYS A 100 -3.10 -8.86 15.54
C CYS A 100 -2.43 -9.96 16.37
N VAL A 101 -2.05 -11.06 15.72
CA VAL A 101 -1.37 -12.19 16.37
C VAL A 101 -0.02 -12.37 15.70
N SER A 102 1.05 -12.27 16.48
CA SER A 102 2.43 -12.43 16.02
C SER A 102 2.94 -13.85 16.26
N LEU A 103 3.52 -14.47 15.24
CA LEU A 103 4.20 -15.75 15.37
C LEU A 103 5.70 -15.54 15.63
N MET A 104 6.16 -15.99 16.79
CA MET A 104 7.53 -15.75 17.23
C MET A 104 8.56 -16.60 16.47
N ARG A 105 9.76 -16.08 16.18
CA ARG A 105 10.28 -14.72 16.48
C ARG A 105 10.11 -13.73 15.34
N SER A 106 10.00 -14.20 14.10
CA SER A 106 9.99 -13.33 12.91
C SER A 106 8.76 -12.42 12.86
N GLY A 107 7.61 -12.86 13.38
CA GLY A 107 6.40 -12.04 13.44
C GLY A 107 6.54 -10.81 14.33
N GLU A 108 7.41 -10.85 15.36
CA GLU A 108 7.66 -9.70 16.23
C GLU A 108 8.19 -8.48 15.46
N ALA A 109 8.94 -8.72 14.37
CA ALA A 109 9.47 -7.65 13.52
C ALA A 109 8.36 -6.78 12.90
N MET A 110 7.16 -7.33 12.71
CA MET A 110 6.04 -6.62 12.10
C MET A 110 5.17 -5.84 13.11
N GLU A 111 5.33 -6.09 14.41
CA GLU A 111 4.48 -5.49 15.44
C GLU A 111 4.60 -3.97 15.50
N LYS A 112 5.82 -3.45 15.32
CA LYS A 112 6.07 -2.01 15.27
C LYS A 112 5.33 -1.39 14.07
N GLY A 113 5.37 -2.07 12.92
CA GLY A 113 4.63 -1.68 11.72
C GLY A 113 3.15 -1.49 12.00
N ILE A 114 2.53 -2.53 12.54
CA ILE A 114 1.10 -2.56 12.87
C ILE A 114 0.73 -1.48 13.91
N ARG A 115 1.48 -1.37 15.00
CA ARG A 115 1.18 -0.43 16.10
C ARG A 115 1.21 1.03 15.66
N GLU A 116 2.07 1.37 14.71
CA GLU A 116 2.15 2.73 14.17
C GLU A 116 1.03 3.04 13.15
N CYS A 117 0.43 2.02 12.50
CA CYS A 117 -0.72 2.21 11.59
C CYS A 117 -2.06 2.24 12.33
N CYS A 118 -2.22 1.39 13.35
CA CYS A 118 -3.47 1.22 14.08
C CYS A 118 -3.44 2.05 15.37
N ARG A 119 -3.91 3.30 15.30
CA ARG A 119 -4.14 4.19 16.46
C ARG A 119 -5.62 4.27 16.84
#